data_AF-A0A2H1VLG0-F1
#
_entry.id   AF-A0A2H1VLG0-F1
#
_cell.length_a   1.000
_cell.length_b   1.000
_cell.length_c   1.000
_cell.angle_alpha   90.00
_cell.angle_beta   90.00
_cell.angle_gamma   90.00
#
_symmetry.space_group_name_H-M   'P 1'
#
loop_
_entity.id
_entity.type
_entity.pdbx_description
1 polymer ?
#
loop_
_entity_poly.entity_id
_entity_poly.type
_entity_poly.pdbx_seq_one_letter_code
_entity_poly.pdbx_strand_id
1 'polypeptide(L)'
;MFFFQASCFVWHVYATANCTATGPGRYVEPNDSTCKNYTLCVYLPANNTYLAYNYVCPSTSLFDPNLARCTSNYTCTTNAG
;
A
#
# COMPACT_ATOMS: atom_id res chain seq x y z
N MET A 1 -11.54 22.66 -5.04
CA MET A 1 -12.41 22.16 -3.96
C MET A 1 -11.52 21.40 -3.00
N PHE A 2 -10.93 22.13 -2.06
CA PHE A 2 -9.97 21.65 -1.06
C PHE A 2 -10.76 20.97 0.06
N PHE A 3 -10.51 19.69 0.33
CA PHE A 3 -10.96 19.08 1.57
C PHE A 3 -9.88 19.27 2.64
N PHE A 4 -10.09 20.32 3.42
CA PHE A 4 -9.56 20.51 4.76
C PHE A 4 -9.97 19.30 5.62
N GLN A 5 -9.02 18.55 6.18
CA GLN A 5 -9.29 17.66 7.31
C GLN A 5 -8.48 18.13 8.52
N ALA A 6 -9.23 18.65 9.48
CA ALA A 6 -8.79 19.12 10.78
C ALA A 6 -8.22 17.99 11.64
N SER A 7 -7.22 18.35 12.44
CA SER A 7 -6.54 17.51 13.41
C SER A 7 -7.49 17.00 14.50
N CYS A 8 -7.69 15.69 14.52
CA CYS A 8 -7.62 14.86 15.73
C CYS A 8 -7.25 13.44 15.28
N PHE A 9 -5.95 13.14 15.26
CA PHE A 9 -5.33 11.81 15.25
C PHE A 9 -6.17 10.65 14.68
N VAL A 10 -6.51 10.71 13.40
CA VAL A 10 -6.68 9.47 12.64
C VAL A 10 -5.89 9.61 11.36
N TRP A 11 -4.63 9.18 11.40
CA TRP A 11 -4.00 8.59 10.22
C TRP A 11 -4.87 7.36 9.87
N HIS A 12 -5.98 7.59 9.19
CA HIS A 12 -6.65 6.52 8.48
C HIS A 12 -5.67 6.14 7.38
N VAL A 13 -4.89 5.08 7.63
CA VAL A 13 -4.10 4.39 6.63
C VAL A 13 -5.09 3.63 5.74
N TYR A 14 -5.86 4.36 4.94
CA TYR A 14 -6.63 3.75 3.86
C TYR A 14 -5.66 3.32 2.77
N ALA A 15 -5.76 2.06 2.36
CA ALA A 15 -5.12 1.58 1.14
C ALA A 15 -5.56 2.45 -0.04
N THR A 16 -4.62 3.13 -0.68
CA THR A 16 -4.85 3.96 -1.87
C THR A 16 -4.47 3.24 -3.16
N ALA A 17 -3.86 2.06 -3.05
CA ALA A 17 -3.65 1.17 -4.18
C ALA A 17 -4.99 0.69 -4.79
N ASN A 18 -5.09 0.74 -6.11
CA ASN A 18 -6.30 0.37 -6.84
C ASN A 18 -6.34 -1.15 -7.13
N CYS A 19 -6.97 -1.91 -6.22
CA CYS A 19 -7.11 -3.36 -6.33
C CYS A 19 -7.96 -3.84 -7.51
N THR A 20 -8.88 -3.03 -8.04
CA THR A 20 -9.69 -3.43 -9.20
C THR A 20 -8.89 -3.36 -10.50
N ALA A 21 -7.89 -2.47 -10.56
CA ALA A 21 -6.99 -2.35 -11.69
C ALA A 21 -5.87 -3.40 -11.66
N THR A 22 -5.32 -3.70 -10.48
CA THR A 22 -4.17 -4.61 -10.34
C THR A 22 -4.57 -6.07 -10.13
N GLY A 23 -5.77 -6.33 -9.60
CA GLY A 23 -6.23 -7.66 -9.23
C GLY A 23 -5.77 -8.10 -7.83
N PRO A 24 -5.94 -9.40 -7.50
CA PRO A 24 -5.54 -9.94 -6.21
C PRO A 24 -4.02 -10.07 -6.13
N GLY A 25 -3.41 -9.60 -5.05
CA GLY A 25 -1.97 -9.57 -4.90
C GLY A 25 -1.50 -8.54 -3.88
N ARG A 26 -0.18 -8.33 -3.81
CA ARG A 26 0.43 -7.30 -2.96
C ARG A 26 1.03 -6.23 -3.86
N TYR A 27 0.76 -4.98 -3.53
CA TYR A 27 1.15 -3.84 -4.34
C TYR A 27 1.73 -2.74 -3.45
N VAL A 28 2.62 -1.95 -4.04
CA VAL A 28 3.17 -0.78 -3.37
C VAL A 28 2.05 0.22 -3.09
N GLU A 29 2.13 0.87 -1.94
CA GLU A 29 1.23 1.95 -1.60
C GLU A 29 1.67 3.23 -2.35
N PRO A 30 0.86 3.79 -3.28
CA PRO A 30 1.29 4.93 -4.10
C PRO A 30 1.49 6.22 -3.28
N ASN A 31 0.87 6.31 -2.11
CA ASN A 31 1.04 7.43 -1.18
C ASN A 31 2.20 7.24 -0.19
N ASP A 32 2.92 6.11 -0.27
CA ASP A 32 4.06 5.85 0.60
C ASP A 32 5.39 6.14 -0.10
N SER A 33 6.05 7.22 0.33
CA SER A 33 7.43 7.53 -0.08
C SER A 33 8.49 6.72 0.67
N THR A 34 8.10 5.88 1.64
CA THR A 34 9.04 5.11 2.46
C THR A 34 9.19 3.66 2.03
N CYS A 35 8.44 3.19 1.03
CA CYS A 35 8.36 1.78 0.58
C CYS A 35 8.18 0.77 1.74
N LYS A 36 7.66 1.22 2.86
CA LYS A 36 7.40 0.44 4.07
C LYS A 36 5.99 -0.12 4.05
N ASN A 37 5.07 0.63 3.46
CA ASN A 37 3.67 0.32 3.40
C ASN A 37 3.35 -0.35 2.06
N TYR A 38 2.57 -1.41 2.12
CA TYR A 38 2.08 -2.12 0.96
C TYR A 38 0.61 -2.48 1.17
N THR A 39 -0.13 -2.51 0.08
CA THR A 39 -1.53 -2.94 0.09
C THR A 39 -1.64 -4.38 -0.37
N LEU A 40 -2.32 -5.21 0.43
CA LEU A 40 -2.78 -6.54 0.06
C LEU A 40 -4.22 -6.44 -0.48
N CYS A 41 -4.37 -6.73 -1.76
CA CYS A 41 -5.64 -6.85 -2.44
C CYS A 41 -6.12 -8.31 -2.38
N VAL A 42 -7.27 -8.54 -1.76
CA VAL A 42 -7.92 -9.84 -1.67
C VAL A 42 -9.22 -9.80 -2.48
N TYR A 43 -9.37 -10.71 -3.43
CA TYR A 43 -10.61 -10.83 -4.20
C TYR A 43 -11.65 -11.60 -3.41
N LEU A 44 -12.86 -11.03 -3.29
CA LEU A 44 -14.00 -11.65 -2.64
C LEU A 44 -15.00 -12.11 -3.71
N PRO A 45 -15.01 -13.40 -4.08
CA PRO A 45 -15.92 -13.92 -5.09
C PRO A 45 -17.40 -13.84 -4.67
N ALA A 46 -17.69 -13.77 -3.37
CA ALA A 46 -19.06 -13.70 -2.86
C ALA A 46 -19.83 -12.45 -3.31
N ASN A 47 -19.13 -11.31 -3.44
CA ASN A 47 -19.73 -10.03 -3.84
C ASN A 47 -19.07 -9.43 -5.08
N ASN A 48 -18.16 -10.17 -5.73
CA ASN A 48 -17.38 -9.67 -6.87
C ASN A 48 -16.57 -8.40 -6.56
N THR A 49 -16.13 -8.25 -5.31
CA THR A 49 -15.43 -7.05 -4.79
C THR A 49 -13.99 -7.36 -4.40
N TYR A 50 -13.18 -6.32 -4.19
CA TYR A 50 -11.83 -6.43 -3.62
C TYR A 50 -11.77 -5.80 -2.24
N LEU A 51 -11.10 -6.47 -1.30
CA LEU A 51 -10.68 -5.88 -0.03
C LEU A 51 -9.21 -5.45 -0.15
N ALA A 52 -8.93 -4.23 0.29
CA ALA A 52 -7.60 -3.65 0.29
C ALA A 52 -7.14 -3.49 1.75
N TYR A 53 -6.09 -4.19 2.12
CA TYR A 53 -5.52 -4.13 3.47
C TYR A 53 -4.14 -3.50 3.42
N ASN A 54 -3.96 -2.41 4.17
CA ASN A 54 -2.66 -1.78 4.30
C ASN A 54 -1.81 -2.50 5.35
N TYR A 55 -0.59 -2.83 5.00
CA TYR A 55 0.37 -3.53 5.84
C TYR A 55 1.71 -2.80 5.84
N VAL A 56 2.42 -2.90 6.95
CA VAL A 56 3.75 -2.33 7.11
C VAL A 56 4.78 -3.44 7.15
N CYS A 57 5.83 -3.33 6.33
CA CYS A 57 6.97 -4.23 6.36
C CYS A 57 7.70 -4.16 7.72
N PRO A 58 7.97 -5.31 8.37
CA PRO A 58 8.65 -5.35 9.66
C PRO A 58 10.12 -4.93 9.56
N SER A 59 10.70 -4.56 10.71
CA SER A 59 12.14 -4.27 10.86
C SER A 59 12.64 -3.17 9.91
N THR A 60 13.75 -3.37 9.20
CA THR A 60 14.28 -2.46 8.17
C THR A 60 13.96 -2.94 6.75
N SER A 61 13.07 -3.94 6.61
CA SER A 61 12.70 -4.45 5.29
C SER A 61 11.77 -3.50 4.56
N LEU A 62 11.89 -3.49 3.23
CA LEU A 62 11.12 -2.65 2.32
C LEU A 62 10.35 -3.54 1.34
N PHE A 63 9.19 -3.07 0.90
CA PHE A 63 8.36 -3.81 -0.04
C PHE A 63 8.94 -3.77 -1.45
N ASP A 64 9.31 -4.93 -1.99
CA ASP A 64 9.74 -5.07 -3.38
C ASP A 64 8.53 -5.40 -4.27
N PRO A 65 8.12 -4.50 -5.18
CA PRO A 65 6.99 -4.74 -6.08
C PRO A 65 7.27 -5.83 -7.12
N ASN A 66 8.54 -6.12 -7.44
CA ASN A 66 8.88 -7.18 -8.40
C ASN A 66 8.69 -8.58 -7.79
N LEU A 67 8.98 -8.70 -6.50
CA LEU A 67 8.85 -9.96 -5.75
C LEU A 67 7.55 -10.05 -4.94
N ALA A 68 6.77 -8.95 -4.93
CA ALA A 68 5.55 -8.75 -4.14
C ALA A 68 5.73 -9.08 -2.64
N ARG A 69 6.88 -8.76 -2.06
CA ARG A 69 7.22 -9.12 -0.67
C ARG A 69 8.15 -8.11 0.00
N CYS A 70 8.11 -8.06 1.33
CA CYS A 70 9.10 -7.33 2.11
C CYS A 70 10.46 -8.04 2.05
N THR A 71 11.51 -7.31 1.69
CA THR A 71 12.89 -7.79 1.63
C THR A 71 13.85 -6.71 2.15
N SER A 72 14.96 -7.12 2.74
CA SER A 72 16.01 -6.19 3.18
C SER A 72 16.93 -5.76 2.03
N ASN A 73 16.81 -6.39 0.86
CA ASN A 73 17.68 -6.15 -0.29
C ASN A 73 17.05 -5.23 -1.35
N TYR A 74 15.88 -4.66 -1.05
CA TYR A 74 15.20 -3.72 -1.95
C TYR A 74 15.57 -2.30 -1.56
N THR A 75 15.99 -1.50 -2.53
CA THR A 75 16.22 -0.07 -2.38
C THR A 75 15.01 0.68 -2.91
N CYS A 76 14.36 1.44 -2.03
CA CYS A 76 13.21 2.26 -2.39
C CYS A 76 13.64 3.30 -3.43
N THR A 77 13.12 3.17 -4.65
CA THR A 77 13.41 4.07 -5.78
C THR A 77 12.31 5.11 -5.97
N THR A 78 11.51 5.39 -4.94
CA THR A 78 10.63 6.57 -4.95
C THR A 78 11.51 7.79 -5.03
N ASN A 79 11.62 8.35 -6.25
CA ASN A 79 12.39 9.54 -6.53
C ASN A 79 12.01 10.63 -5.52
N ALA A 80 12.90 10.87 -4.55
CA ALA A 80 12.99 12.15 -3.88
C ALA A 80 13.50 13.13 -4.94
N GLY A 81 12.56 13.77 -5.64
CA GLY A 81 12.79 14.90 -6.53
C GLY A 81 11.80 15.98 -6.18
#